data_AF-A0A502CPI6-F1
#
_entry.id   AF-A0A502CPI6-F1
#
_cell.length_a   1.000
_cell.length_b   1.000
_cell.length_c   1.000
_cell.angle_alpha   90.00
_cell.angle_beta   90.00
_cell.angle_gamma   90.00
#
_symmetry.space_group_name_H-M   'P 1'
#
loop_
_entity.id
_entity.type
_entity.pdbx_description
1 polymer ?
#
loop_
_entity_poly.entity_id
_entity_poly.type
_entity_poly.pdbx_seq_one_letter_code
_entity_poly.pdbx_strand_id
1 'polypeptide(L)'
;MTPTLPEILRGNFMSLAQPQTPDMAGDFMTSRIGVIALLNLLAAQDAERGTAAIVAENAAIESMLQASTTYAVVCPDPANAITPAAIDARNAALRRALIVLHTAVESLGDNDTDRRILALYALMAAGRRLELPPLP
;
A
#
# COMPACT_ATOMS: atom_id res chain seq x y z
N MET A 1 1.47 13.02 -16.07
CA MET A 1 0.40 12.42 -15.24
C MET A 1 0.75 10.96 -15.04
N THR A 2 0.70 10.46 -13.79
CA THR A 2 0.95 9.04 -13.47
C THR A 2 -0.42 8.36 -13.33
N PRO A 3 -0.77 7.41 -14.22
CA PRO A 3 -2.08 6.78 -14.19
C PRO A 3 -2.25 5.90 -12.95
N THR A 4 -3.45 5.90 -12.39
CA THR A 4 -3.85 5.05 -11.27
C THR A 4 -4.17 3.62 -11.74
N LEU A 5 -4.11 2.64 -10.84
CA LEU A 5 -4.44 1.24 -11.15
C LEU A 5 -5.82 1.09 -11.80
N PRO A 6 -6.91 1.73 -11.30
CA PRO A 6 -8.21 1.64 -11.94
C PRO A 6 -8.24 2.23 -13.35
N GLU A 7 -7.47 3.29 -13.61
CA GLU A 7 -7.35 3.89 -14.95
C GLU A 7 -6.65 2.94 -15.93
N ILE A 8 -5.59 2.25 -15.48
CA ILE A 8 -4.89 1.23 -16.29
C ILE A 8 -5.84 0.08 -16.62
N LEU A 9 -6.53 -0.47 -15.62
CA LEU A 9 -7.47 -1.58 -15.82
C LEU A 9 -8.65 -1.19 -16.72
N ARG A 10 -9.17 0.04 -16.57
CA ARG A 10 -10.22 0.58 -17.45
C ARG A 10 -9.70 0.76 -18.88
N GLY A 11 -8.49 1.25 -19.06
CA GLY A 11 -7.84 1.38 -20.37
C GLY A 11 -7.67 0.04 -21.07
N ASN A 12 -7.22 -0.98 -20.33
CA ASN A 12 -7.12 -2.36 -20.81
C ASN A 12 -8.48 -2.91 -21.26
N PHE A 13 -9.52 -2.72 -20.45
CA PHE A 13 -10.89 -3.11 -20.81
C PHE A 13 -11.37 -2.39 -22.08
N MET A 14 -11.20 -1.07 -22.15
CA MET A 14 -11.60 -0.28 -23.31
C MET A 14 -10.85 -0.71 -24.58
N SER A 15 -9.57 -1.07 -24.47
CA SER A 15 -8.79 -1.57 -25.60
C SER A 15 -9.28 -2.92 -26.12
N LEU A 16 -9.85 -3.78 -25.26
CA LEU A 16 -10.47 -5.03 -25.67
C LEU A 16 -11.87 -4.83 -26.25
N ALA A 17 -12.60 -3.84 -25.75
CA ALA A 17 -13.96 -3.52 -26.19
C ALA A 17 -14.02 -2.81 -27.55
N GLN A 18 -12.88 -2.36 -28.10
CA GLN A 18 -12.82 -1.76 -29.43
C GLN A 18 -13.19 -2.79 -30.51
N PRO A 19 -14.12 -2.45 -31.43
CA PRO A 19 -14.51 -3.34 -32.51
C PRO A 19 -13.30 -3.68 -33.38
N GLN A 20 -13.18 -4.95 -33.75
CA GLN A 20 -12.05 -5.41 -34.57
C GLN A 20 -12.21 -4.91 -36.00
N THR A 21 -11.19 -4.23 -36.52
CA THR A 21 -11.08 -3.95 -37.95
C THR A 21 -10.36 -5.11 -38.66
N PRO A 22 -10.56 -5.31 -39.98
CA PRO A 22 -9.88 -6.36 -40.73
C PRO A 22 -8.35 -6.31 -40.60
N ASP A 23 -7.78 -5.11 -40.48
CA ASP A 23 -6.33 -4.88 -40.33
C ASP A 23 -5.78 -5.30 -38.96
N MET A 24 -6.65 -5.49 -37.96
CA MET A 24 -6.23 -5.92 -36.62
C MET A 24 -6.12 -7.44 -36.49
N ALA A 25 -6.66 -8.22 -37.44
CA ALA A 25 -6.74 -9.68 -37.35
C ALA A 25 -5.36 -10.37 -37.27
N GLY A 26 -5.30 -11.52 -36.59
CA GLY A 26 -4.09 -12.34 -36.49
C GLY A 26 -3.09 -11.83 -35.44
N ASP A 27 -1.83 -11.69 -35.84
CA ASP A 27 -0.69 -11.47 -34.92
C ASP A 27 -0.79 -10.18 -34.11
N PHE A 28 -1.39 -9.13 -34.66
CA PHE A 28 -1.62 -7.88 -33.95
C PHE A 28 -2.58 -8.06 -32.78
N MET A 29 -3.73 -8.71 -33.00
CA MET A 29 -4.67 -9.04 -31.91
C MET A 29 -4.02 -9.91 -30.83
N THR A 30 -3.25 -10.93 -31.23
CA THR A 30 -2.52 -11.80 -30.29
C THR A 30 -1.53 -10.98 -29.45
N SER A 31 -0.75 -10.11 -30.08
CA SER A 31 0.20 -9.23 -29.40
C SER A 31 -0.49 -8.26 -28.44
N ARG A 32 -1.61 -7.65 -28.87
CA ARG A 32 -2.42 -6.73 -28.05
C ARG A 32 -2.97 -7.42 -26.80
N ILE A 33 -3.54 -8.61 -26.95
CA ILE A 33 -4.03 -9.41 -25.82
C ILE A 33 -2.88 -9.75 -24.87
N GLY A 34 -1.71 -10.14 -25.41
CA GLY A 34 -0.52 -10.44 -24.60
C GLY A 34 -0.06 -9.25 -23.75
N VAL A 35 0.01 -8.04 -24.33
CA VAL A 35 0.38 -6.83 -23.59
C VAL A 35 -0.65 -6.48 -22.52
N ILE A 36 -1.95 -6.58 -22.82
CA ILE A 36 -3.02 -6.32 -21.86
C ILE A 36 -2.97 -7.32 -20.70
N ALA A 37 -2.72 -8.60 -20.97
CA ALA A 37 -2.56 -9.62 -19.96
C ALA A 37 -1.38 -9.32 -19.03
N LEU A 38 -0.23 -8.91 -19.59
CA LEU A 38 0.94 -8.49 -18.82
C LEU A 38 0.61 -7.29 -17.91
N LEU A 39 -0.03 -6.26 -18.44
CA LEU A 39 -0.42 -5.07 -17.67
C LEU A 39 -1.40 -5.40 -16.54
N ASN A 40 -2.36 -6.29 -16.77
CA ASN A 40 -3.26 -6.76 -15.73
C ASN A 40 -2.53 -7.55 -14.63
N LEU A 41 -1.55 -8.39 -15.01
CA LEU A 41 -0.72 -9.11 -14.04
C LEU A 41 0.13 -8.17 -13.19
N LEU A 42 0.79 -7.19 -13.82
CA LEU A 42 1.55 -6.14 -13.13
C LEU A 42 0.65 -5.36 -12.16
N ALA A 43 -0.55 -4.98 -12.60
CA ALA A 43 -1.50 -4.28 -11.76
C ALA A 43 -1.95 -5.13 -10.55
N ALA A 44 -2.21 -6.42 -10.75
CA ALA A 44 -2.56 -7.32 -9.66
C ALA A 44 -1.41 -7.46 -8.65
N GLN A 45 -0.18 -7.64 -9.12
CA GLN A 45 1.00 -7.75 -8.26
C GLN A 45 1.29 -6.46 -7.48
N ASP A 46 1.04 -5.30 -8.07
CA ASP A 46 1.18 -4.01 -7.38
C ASP A 46 0.13 -3.84 -6.29
N ALA A 47 -1.14 -4.16 -6.59
CA ALA A 47 -2.22 -4.13 -5.62
C ALA A 47 -1.99 -5.09 -4.44
N GLU A 48 -1.53 -6.32 -4.72
CA GLU A 48 -1.22 -7.32 -3.69
C GLU A 48 -0.07 -6.86 -2.80
N ARG A 49 1.05 -6.40 -3.39
CA ARG A 49 2.19 -5.87 -2.63
C ARG A 49 1.83 -4.66 -1.79
N GLY A 50 1.08 -3.71 -2.37
CA GLY A 50 0.61 -2.52 -1.65
C GLY A 50 -0.25 -2.88 -0.44
N THR A 51 -1.22 -3.79 -0.63
CA THR A 51 -2.09 -4.24 0.46
C THR A 51 -1.31 -4.98 1.55
N ALA A 52 -0.40 -5.89 1.17
CA ALA A 52 0.43 -6.64 2.10
C ALA A 52 1.32 -5.72 2.95
N ALA A 53 1.91 -4.68 2.34
CA ALA A 53 2.71 -3.69 3.05
C ALA A 53 1.88 -2.92 4.09
N ILE A 54 0.66 -2.52 3.75
CA ILE A 54 -0.23 -1.80 4.68
C ILE A 54 -0.71 -2.69 5.83
N VAL A 55 -1.01 -3.96 5.56
CA VAL A 55 -1.37 -4.93 6.61
C VAL A 55 -0.21 -5.17 7.57
N ALA A 56 1.00 -5.38 7.06
CA ALA A 56 2.19 -5.54 7.89
C ALA A 56 2.47 -4.29 8.73
N GLU A 57 2.31 -3.11 8.14
CA GLU A 57 2.44 -1.84 8.83
C GLU A 57 1.40 -1.70 9.97
N ASN A 58 0.13 -2.01 9.71
CA ASN A 58 -0.92 -1.95 10.74
C ASN A 58 -0.57 -2.85 11.93
N ALA A 59 -0.13 -4.08 11.68
CA ALA A 59 0.27 -5.02 12.72
C ALA A 59 1.47 -4.52 13.55
N ALA A 60 2.44 -3.89 12.89
CA ALA A 60 3.62 -3.33 13.56
C ALA A 60 3.26 -2.13 14.43
N ILE A 61 2.40 -1.22 13.94
CA ILE A 61 1.93 -0.06 14.71
C ILE A 61 1.08 -0.52 15.91
N GLU A 62 0.19 -1.48 15.72
CA GLU A 62 -0.62 -2.05 16.81
C GLU A 62 0.25 -2.66 17.91
N SER A 63 1.26 -3.43 17.52
CA SER A 63 2.22 -4.01 18.47
C SER A 63 2.96 -2.93 19.27
N MET A 64 3.35 -1.82 18.62
CA MET A 64 3.98 -0.69 19.28
C MET A 64 3.05 -0.01 20.29
N LEU A 65 1.80 0.25 19.89
CA LEU A 65 0.79 0.88 20.74
C LEU A 65 0.46 0.00 21.95
N GLN A 66 0.31 -1.31 21.75
CA GLN A 66 0.04 -2.27 22.82
C GLN A 66 1.21 -2.42 23.79
N ALA A 67 2.46 -2.31 23.32
CA ALA A 67 3.64 -2.33 24.18
C ALA A 67 3.83 -1.03 24.99
N SER A 68 3.17 0.05 24.58
CA SER A 68 3.38 1.41 25.11
C SER A 68 2.29 1.84 26.09
N THR A 69 1.83 0.94 26.97
CA THR A 69 0.70 1.18 27.90
C THR A 69 0.93 2.31 28.91
N THR A 70 2.17 2.72 29.11
CA THR A 70 2.55 3.85 29.97
C THR A 70 2.07 5.19 29.42
N TYR A 71 1.90 5.29 28.10
CA TYR A 71 1.45 6.50 27.42
C TYR A 71 -0.07 6.35 27.21
N ALA A 72 -0.86 7.32 27.67
CA ALA A 72 -2.33 7.29 27.63
C ALA A 72 -2.91 7.44 26.20
N VAL A 73 -2.41 6.64 25.27
CA VAL A 73 -2.75 6.62 23.85
C VAL A 73 -3.68 5.45 23.61
N VAL A 74 -4.83 5.75 23.04
CA VAL A 74 -5.83 4.73 22.70
C VAL A 74 -5.41 4.06 21.40
N CYS A 75 -5.20 2.75 21.44
CA CYS A 75 -5.12 1.95 20.23
C CYS A 75 -6.52 1.91 19.58
N PRO A 76 -6.67 2.29 18.30
CA PRO A 76 -7.91 2.10 17.57
C PRO A 76 -8.39 0.65 17.66
N ASP A 77 -9.70 0.45 17.76
CA ASP A 77 -10.29 -0.87 17.84
C ASP A 77 -9.93 -1.73 16.62
N PRO A 78 -9.77 -3.05 16.82
CA PRO A 78 -9.53 -3.94 15.72
C PRO A 78 -10.78 -4.09 14.83
N ALA A 79 -10.92 -3.21 13.85
CA ALA A 79 -11.94 -3.32 12.81
C ALA A 79 -11.63 -4.49 11.86
N ASN A 80 -12.65 -5.28 11.50
CA ASN A 80 -12.57 -6.24 10.39
C ASN A 80 -12.44 -5.47 9.05
N ALA A 81 -11.22 -5.11 8.70
CA ALA A 81 -10.89 -4.42 7.47
C ALA A 81 -10.77 -5.43 6.33
N ILE A 82 -11.91 -5.76 5.69
CA ILE A 82 -11.98 -6.75 4.62
C ILE A 82 -11.80 -6.09 3.24
N THR A 83 -12.08 -4.79 3.12
CA THR A 83 -11.92 -4.04 1.86
C THR A 83 -10.63 -3.21 1.88
N PRO A 84 -10.01 -2.94 0.71
CA PRO A 84 -8.82 -2.07 0.63
C PRO A 84 -9.05 -0.71 1.28
N ALA A 85 -10.21 -0.08 1.04
CA ALA A 85 -10.55 1.20 1.64
C ALA A 85 -10.65 1.13 3.19
N ALA A 86 -11.14 0.02 3.74
CA ALA A 86 -11.18 -0.18 5.19
C ALA A 86 -9.78 -0.41 5.77
N ILE A 87 -8.90 -1.11 5.03
CA ILE A 87 -7.49 -1.32 5.40
C ILE A 87 -6.76 0.04 5.45
N ASP A 88 -6.97 0.89 4.45
CA ASP A 88 -6.40 2.24 4.38
C ASP A 88 -6.91 3.14 5.50
N ALA A 89 -8.23 3.12 5.76
CA ALA A 89 -8.82 3.90 6.84
C ALA A 89 -8.26 3.49 8.22
N ARG A 90 -8.07 2.19 8.44
CA ARG A 90 -7.42 1.67 9.65
C ARG A 90 -5.96 2.12 9.74
N ASN A 91 -5.20 2.03 8.65
CA ASN A 91 -3.81 2.50 8.62
C ASN A 91 -3.71 3.99 8.97
N ALA A 92 -4.59 4.82 8.44
CA ALA A 92 -4.65 6.23 8.76
C ALA A 92 -4.96 6.48 10.26
N ALA A 93 -5.88 5.73 10.85
CA ALA A 93 -6.19 5.82 12.28
C ALA A 93 -5.00 5.42 13.16
N LEU A 94 -4.34 4.31 12.83
CA LEU A 94 -3.15 3.82 13.54
C LEU A 94 -1.98 4.79 13.45
N ARG A 95 -1.73 5.36 12.27
CA ARG A 95 -0.70 6.39 12.09
C ARG A 95 -0.94 7.62 12.94
N ARG A 96 -2.20 8.07 13.07
CA ARG A 96 -2.55 9.18 13.97
C ARG A 96 -2.27 8.83 15.43
N ALA A 97 -2.63 7.63 15.87
CA ALA A 97 -2.31 7.16 17.22
C ALA A 97 -0.79 7.07 17.46
N LEU A 98 -0.02 6.60 16.47
CA LEU A 98 1.44 6.55 16.55
C LEU A 98 2.07 7.93 16.68
N ILE A 99 1.55 8.94 15.96
CA ILE A 99 2.01 10.33 16.10
C ILE A 99 1.76 10.84 17.52
N VAL A 100 0.56 10.60 18.07
CA VAL A 100 0.24 10.99 19.45
C VAL A 100 1.16 10.30 20.46
N LEU A 101 1.43 9.01 20.27
CA LEU A 101 2.41 8.27 21.08
C LEU A 101 3.79 8.91 20.98
N HIS A 102 4.27 9.21 19.78
CA HIS A 102 5.59 9.78 19.59
C HIS A 102 5.73 11.13 20.29
N THR A 103 4.74 12.02 20.15
CA THR A 103 4.71 13.29 20.87
C THR A 103 4.73 13.11 22.39
N ALA A 104 4.01 12.11 22.93
CA ALA A 104 4.03 11.82 24.36
C ALA A 104 5.40 11.32 24.84
N VAL A 105 6.01 10.42 24.07
CA VAL A 105 7.37 9.88 24.30
C VAL A 105 8.41 11.01 24.31
N GLU A 106 8.36 11.91 23.33
CA GLU A 106 9.25 13.07 23.23
C GLU A 106 9.09 14.00 24.45
N SER A 107 7.86 14.28 24.87
CA SER A 107 7.60 15.14 26.02
C SER A 107 8.09 14.58 27.36
N LEU A 108 8.13 13.25 27.48
CA LEU A 108 8.65 12.55 28.66
C LEU A 108 10.17 12.29 28.58
N GLY A 109 10.78 12.48 27.41
CA GLY A 109 12.21 12.25 27.18
C GLY A 109 12.61 10.77 27.20
N ASP A 110 11.68 9.85 26.89
CA ASP A 110 11.98 8.42 26.80
C ASP A 110 12.70 8.07 25.49
N ASN A 111 14.03 8.18 25.55
CA ASN A 111 14.91 7.93 24.41
C ASN A 111 14.91 6.47 23.92
N ASP A 112 14.54 5.49 24.75
CA ASP A 112 14.49 4.09 24.34
C ASP A 112 13.26 3.84 23.47
N THR A 113 12.10 4.32 23.90
CA THR A 113 10.87 4.22 23.12
C THR A 113 10.94 5.08 21.85
N ASP A 114 11.51 6.28 21.92
CA ASP A 114 11.72 7.14 20.75
C ASP A 114 12.52 6.42 19.64
N ARG A 115 13.66 5.81 19.99
CA ARG A 115 14.47 5.03 19.04
C ARG A 115 13.70 3.88 18.41
N ARG A 116 12.83 3.21 19.17
CA ARG A 116 11.97 2.12 18.64
C ARG A 116 10.93 2.65 17.66
N ILE A 117 10.35 3.82 17.92
CA ILE A 117 9.40 4.49 17.01
C ILE A 117 10.13 4.90 15.71
N LEU A 118 11.33 5.49 15.81
CA LEU A 118 12.14 5.85 14.64
C LEU A 118 12.52 4.62 13.80
N ALA A 119 12.87 3.50 14.45
CA ALA A 119 13.14 2.25 13.75
C ALA A 119 11.89 1.71 13.03
N LEU A 120 10.71 1.84 13.64
CA LEU A 120 9.44 1.49 13.01
C LEU A 120 9.17 2.37 11.78
N TYR A 121 9.41 3.68 11.83
CA TYR A 121 9.27 4.55 10.66
C TYR A 121 10.20 4.15 9.52
N ALA A 122 11.44 3.77 9.81
CA ALA A 122 12.38 3.29 8.80
C ALA A 122 11.88 2.00 8.12
N LEU A 123 11.33 1.06 8.90
CA LEU A 123 10.74 -0.17 8.38
C LEU A 123 9.53 0.11 7.49
N MET A 124 8.65 1.01 7.91
CA MET A 124 7.48 1.45 7.14
C MET A 124 7.88 2.11 5.82
N ALA A 125 8.93 2.93 5.83
CA ALA A 125 9.46 3.56 4.63
C ALA A 125 10.06 2.52 3.66
N ALA A 126 10.78 1.53 4.18
CA ALA A 126 11.35 0.45 3.37
C ALA A 126 10.26 -0.39 2.68
N GLY A 127 9.18 -0.74 3.39
CA GLY A 127 8.07 -1.51 2.82
C GLY A 127 7.29 -0.79 1.72
N ARG A 128 7.41 0.54 1.64
CA ARG A 128 6.76 1.39 0.62
C ARG A 128 7.68 1.76 -0.54
N ARG A 129 8.91 1.24 -0.56
CA ARG A 129 9.88 1.53 -1.60
C ARG A 129 9.47 0.86 -2.92
N LEU A 130 9.38 1.64 -3.99
CA LEU A 130 9.21 1.13 -5.34
C LEU A 130 10.55 0.59 -5.84
N GLU A 131 10.62 -0.72 -6.05
CA GLU A 131 11.72 -1.39 -6.75
C GLU A 131 11.55 -1.10 -8.25
N LEU A 132 12.27 -0.11 -8.76
CA LEU A 132 12.35 0.14 -10.19
C LEU A 132 13.46 -0.73 -10.79
N PRO A 133 13.23 -1.41 -11.94
CA PRO A 133 14.31 -2.07 -12.65
C PRO A 133 15.40 -1.04 -13.00
N PRO A 134 16.69 -1.43 -13.04
CA PRO A 134 17.76 -0.52 -13.42
C PRO A 134 17.44 0.08 -14.79
N LEU A 135 17.45 1.41 -14.86
CA LEU A 135 17.28 2.11 -16.13
C LEU A 135 18.50 1.84 -17.02
N PRO A 136 18.32 1.59 -18.32
CA PRO A 136 19.41 1.38 -19.28
C PRO A 136 20.29 2.62 -19.45
#